data_AF-A0A433SHY1-F1
#
_entry.id   AF-A0A433SHY1-F1
#
_cell.length_a   1.000
_cell.length_b   1.000
_cell.length_c   1.000
_cell.angle_alpha   90.00
_cell.angle_beta   90.00
_cell.angle_gamma   90.00
#
_symmetry.space_group_name_H-M   'P 1'
#
loop_
_entity.id
_entity.type
_entity.pdbx_description
1 polymer ?
#
loop_
_entity_poly.entity_id
_entity_poly.type
_entity_poly.pdbx_seq_one_letter_code
_entity_poly.pdbx_strand_id
1 'polypeptide(L)'
;MGISYAGTAYQGWQSQPSGITVQDTLERALQSFMAVPDEAAVRTKCAGRTDAGVHALNQVIHFDTRVERDSFSWVRGTNRFLPSDIAVQWCQTVPDSFHSRNSAIGRRYVYIVLESPVRPSVESRRVGWSWRPLSGDAMREAAALLEGEHDFSAFRSSECQALTPVKHLRRIHIEQRGAYWRFEFEANAFLHHMVRNLMGCLIAVGTGSQAPQWVEKVLAGKKREFAAPTFAADGLYFAGPQYDPKWGLPQEVAALSWLP
;
A
#
# COMPACT_ATOMS: atom_id res chain seq x y z
N MET A 1 -15.10 6.15 -2.03
CA MET A 1 -14.29 6.78 -3.10
C MET A 1 -12.94 6.09 -3.20
N GLY A 2 -12.44 5.91 -4.41
CA GLY A 2 -11.07 5.44 -4.68
C GLY A 2 -10.11 6.60 -4.88
N ILE A 3 -8.93 6.51 -4.29
CA ILE A 3 -7.91 7.56 -4.22
C ILE A 3 -6.57 6.99 -4.65
N SER A 4 -5.89 7.67 -5.56
CA SER A 4 -4.47 7.44 -5.89
C SER A 4 -3.63 8.59 -5.35
N TYR A 5 -2.42 8.33 -4.89
CA TYR A 5 -1.51 9.39 -4.47
C TYR A 5 -0.03 9.00 -4.55
N ALA A 6 0.82 9.99 -4.79
CA ALA A 6 2.25 9.88 -4.57
C ALA A 6 2.58 10.31 -3.12
N GLY A 7 3.04 9.39 -2.28
CA GLY A 7 3.25 9.64 -0.85
C GLY A 7 4.48 10.47 -0.48
N THR A 8 5.30 10.87 -1.45
CA THR A 8 6.65 11.43 -1.21
C THR A 8 6.67 12.77 -0.48
N ALA A 9 5.61 13.56 -0.64
CA ALA A 9 5.45 14.87 0.01
C ALA A 9 4.72 14.78 1.37
N TYR A 10 4.32 13.58 1.80
CA TYR A 10 3.40 13.37 2.91
C TYR A 10 3.99 12.52 4.03
N GLN A 11 3.61 12.84 5.27
CA GLN A 11 3.95 12.08 6.48
C GLN A 11 3.02 10.87 6.67
N GLY A 12 2.66 10.22 5.57
CA GLY A 12 1.75 9.08 5.50
C GLY A 12 0.30 9.47 5.28
N TRP A 13 -0.58 8.49 5.45
CA TRP A 13 -2.02 8.69 5.26
C TRP A 13 -2.64 9.52 6.39
N GLN A 14 -2.46 9.08 7.63
CA GLN A 14 -3.28 9.50 8.77
C GLN A 14 -2.90 10.91 9.25
N SER A 15 -3.93 11.74 9.49
CA SER A 15 -3.82 13.06 10.11
C SER A 15 -2.92 13.08 11.35
N GLN A 16 -2.05 14.08 11.40
CA GLN A 16 -1.06 14.32 12.44
C GLN A 16 -0.99 15.83 12.73
N PRO A 17 -0.42 16.26 13.88
CA PRO A 17 -0.32 17.68 14.22
C PRO A 17 0.38 18.56 13.18
N SER A 18 1.22 17.98 12.32
CA SER A 18 1.88 18.69 11.22
C SER A 18 0.92 19.16 10.13
N GLY A 19 -0.22 18.48 9.93
CA GLY A 19 -1.17 18.76 8.84
C GLY A 19 -0.67 18.39 7.44
N ILE A 20 0.45 17.66 7.34
CA ILE A 20 1.12 17.29 6.08
C ILE A 20 0.85 15.82 5.73
N THR A 21 -0.43 15.45 5.69
CA THR A 21 -0.86 14.07 5.45
C THR A 21 -1.82 14.00 4.27
N VAL A 22 -1.94 12.82 3.67
CA VAL A 22 -2.88 12.62 2.56
C VAL A 22 -4.32 12.83 3.03
N GLN A 23 -4.66 12.39 4.24
CA GLN A 23 -6.00 12.56 4.81
C GLN A 23 -6.35 14.03 5.00
N ASP A 24 -5.45 14.85 5.57
CA ASP A 24 -5.72 16.28 5.79
C ASP A 24 -5.94 17.02 4.48
N THR A 25 -5.13 16.71 3.46
CA THR A 25 -5.27 17.32 2.13
C THR A 25 -6.55 16.90 1.43
N LEU A 26 -6.92 15.62 1.53
CA LEU A 26 -8.18 15.12 0.98
C LEU A 26 -9.41 15.72 1.68
N GLU A 27 -9.41 15.77 3.01
CA GLU A 27 -10.52 16.34 3.79
C GLU A 27 -10.72 17.83 3.48
N ARG A 28 -9.63 18.62 3.37
CA ARG A 28 -9.71 20.03 2.92
C ARG A 28 -10.29 20.18 1.51
N ALA A 29 -9.89 19.31 0.57
CA ALA A 29 -10.40 19.36 -0.79
C ALA A 29 -11.89 18.99 -0.86
N LEU A 30 -12.32 17.97 -0.10
CA LEU A 30 -13.73 17.58 0.02
C LEU A 30 -14.56 18.71 0.63
N GLN A 31 -14.08 19.31 1.71
CA GLN A 31 -14.73 20.46 2.35
C GLN A 31 -14.90 21.64 1.39
N SER A 32 -13.86 21.98 0.65
CA SER A 32 -13.88 23.03 -0.38
C SER A 32 -14.90 22.71 -1.48
N PHE A 33 -14.94 21.47 -1.96
CA PHE A 33 -15.89 21.04 -2.99
C PHE A 33 -17.35 21.03 -2.50
N MET A 34 -17.56 20.64 -1.25
CA MET A 34 -18.88 20.60 -0.62
C MET A 34 -19.39 22.00 -0.25
N ALA A 35 -18.50 23.00 -0.19
CA ALA A 35 -18.80 24.36 0.23
C ALA A 35 -19.46 24.41 1.62
N VAL A 36 -18.95 23.59 2.55
CA VAL A 36 -19.41 23.54 3.94
C VAL A 36 -18.44 24.28 4.86
N PRO A 37 -18.93 24.90 5.95
CA PRO A 37 -18.07 25.66 6.86
C PRO A 37 -17.10 24.74 7.63
N ASP A 38 -16.05 25.32 8.22
CA ASP A 38 -14.99 24.58 8.93
C ASP A 38 -15.50 23.71 10.08
N GLU A 39 -16.55 24.18 10.76
CA GLU A 39 -17.26 23.48 11.84
C GLU A 39 -17.99 22.21 11.37
N ALA A 40 -18.25 22.07 10.07
CA ALA A 40 -18.80 20.87 9.44
C ALA A 40 -17.69 20.04 8.77
N ALA A 41 -16.56 19.86 9.47
CA ALA A 41 -15.38 19.18 8.95
C ALA A 41 -15.68 17.77 8.43
N VAL A 42 -15.30 17.51 7.19
CA VAL A 42 -15.40 16.18 6.58
C VAL A 42 -14.43 15.24 7.28
N ARG A 43 -14.92 14.07 7.73
CA ARG A 43 -14.08 13.05 8.36
C ARG A 43 -14.12 11.77 7.55
N THR A 44 -12.98 11.42 6.98
CA THR A 44 -12.83 10.23 6.16
C THR A 44 -12.33 9.04 6.98
N LYS A 45 -12.73 7.84 6.55
CA LYS A 45 -12.22 6.56 7.06
C LYS A 45 -11.58 5.80 5.90
N CYS A 46 -10.33 5.39 6.03
CA CYS A 46 -9.62 4.63 4.98
C CYS A 46 -9.63 3.12 5.22
N ALA A 47 -9.36 2.37 4.15
CA ALA A 47 -9.30 0.91 4.17
C ALA A 47 -8.04 0.35 4.85
N GLY A 48 -6.94 1.11 4.77
CA GLY A 48 -5.67 0.85 5.45
C GLY A 48 -4.80 2.11 5.46
N ARG A 49 -4.04 2.32 6.54
CA ARG A 49 -3.09 3.42 6.60
C ARG A 49 -1.83 3.07 5.81
N THR A 50 -1.21 4.06 5.18
CA THR A 50 0.12 3.94 4.58
C THR A 50 1.11 4.80 5.36
N ASP A 51 2.34 4.29 5.50
CA ASP A 51 3.43 5.00 6.18
C ASP A 51 3.93 6.18 5.34
N ALA A 52 4.79 7.03 5.93
CA ALA A 52 5.38 8.16 5.22
C ALA A 52 6.15 7.71 3.96
N GLY A 53 5.98 8.45 2.87
CA GLY A 53 6.59 8.15 1.58
C GLY A 53 5.88 7.07 0.75
N VAL A 54 5.03 6.23 1.34
CA VAL A 54 4.35 5.13 0.63
C VAL A 54 3.25 5.66 -0.29
N HIS A 55 3.19 5.15 -1.51
CA HIS A 55 2.20 5.54 -2.52
C HIS A 55 0.91 4.71 -2.42
N ALA A 56 -0.15 5.14 -3.10
CA ALA A 56 -1.32 4.28 -3.35
C ALA A 56 -1.85 4.44 -4.77
N LEU A 57 -2.36 3.35 -5.32
CA LEU A 57 -2.97 3.30 -6.65
C LEU A 57 -4.50 3.31 -6.55
N ASN A 58 -5.07 2.63 -5.54
CA ASN A 58 -6.51 2.59 -5.29
C ASN A 58 -6.82 2.45 -3.79
N GLN A 59 -6.37 3.42 -2.99
CA GLN A 59 -6.84 3.55 -1.60
C GLN A 59 -8.35 3.77 -1.58
N VAL A 60 -9.07 3.18 -0.63
CA VAL A 60 -10.52 3.39 -0.53
C VAL A 60 -10.87 4.08 0.77
N ILE A 61 -11.64 5.16 0.64
CA ILE A 61 -12.21 5.90 1.75
C ILE A 61 -13.74 5.89 1.71
N HIS A 62 -14.36 6.04 2.87
CA HIS A 62 -15.77 6.42 3.01
C HIS A 62 -15.89 7.59 3.99
N PHE A 63 -16.99 8.33 3.85
CA PHE A 63 -17.46 9.38 4.74
C PHE A 63 -18.94 9.59 4.48
N ASP A 64 -19.63 10.16 5.47
CA ASP A 64 -21.05 10.47 5.38
C ASP A 64 -21.24 11.95 5.07
N THR A 65 -22.26 12.27 4.28
CA THR A 65 -22.59 13.65 3.90
C THR A 65 -24.06 13.80 3.59
N ARG A 66 -24.59 15.01 3.82
CA ARG A 66 -25.94 15.42 3.40
C ARG A 66 -25.93 16.15 2.05
N VAL A 67 -24.76 16.44 1.51
CA VAL A 67 -24.61 17.13 0.22
C VAL A 67 -24.90 16.12 -0.89
N GLU A 68 -25.91 16.41 -1.70
CA GLU A 68 -26.29 15.58 -2.84
C GLU A 68 -25.61 16.10 -4.12
N ARG A 69 -24.85 15.21 -4.76
CA ARG A 69 -24.18 15.44 -6.05
C ARG A 69 -24.05 14.12 -6.79
N ASP A 70 -24.03 14.18 -8.11
CA ASP A 70 -23.73 13.02 -8.94
C ASP A 70 -22.33 12.46 -8.65
N SER A 71 -22.15 11.15 -8.80
CA SER A 71 -20.86 10.47 -8.56
C SER A 71 -19.70 11.09 -9.34
N PHE A 72 -19.93 11.49 -10.60
CA PHE A 72 -18.92 12.16 -11.42
C PHE A 72 -18.52 13.54 -10.88
N SER A 73 -19.47 14.27 -10.28
CA SER A 73 -19.20 15.57 -9.66
C SER A 73 -18.29 15.43 -8.45
N TRP A 74 -18.43 14.37 -7.64
CA TRP A 74 -17.50 14.06 -6.56
C TRP A 74 -16.09 13.82 -7.05
N VAL A 75 -15.92 13.18 -8.20
CA VAL A 75 -14.60 12.92 -8.78
C VAL A 75 -13.97 14.21 -9.30
N ARG A 76 -14.61 14.87 -10.28
CA ARG A 76 -14.05 16.09 -10.89
C ARG A 76 -13.92 17.24 -9.91
N GLY A 77 -14.96 17.43 -9.11
CA GLY A 77 -15.08 18.55 -8.19
C GLY A 77 -14.01 18.50 -7.10
N THR A 78 -13.82 17.34 -6.47
CA THR A 78 -12.75 17.16 -5.48
C THR A 78 -11.37 17.30 -6.12
N ASN A 79 -11.15 16.70 -7.31
CA ASN A 79 -9.87 16.80 -8.02
C ASN A 79 -9.47 18.23 -8.40
N ARG A 80 -10.44 19.16 -8.52
CA ARG A 80 -10.15 20.59 -8.74
C ARG A 80 -9.39 21.22 -7.56
N PHE A 81 -9.63 20.76 -6.35
CA PHE A 81 -9.05 21.30 -5.12
C PHE A 81 -7.87 20.46 -4.60
N LEU A 82 -7.65 19.28 -5.17
CA LEU A 82 -6.51 18.43 -4.81
C LEU A 82 -5.23 18.90 -5.53
N PRO A 83 -4.06 18.76 -4.89
CA PRO A 83 -2.78 18.89 -5.57
C PRO A 83 -2.60 17.80 -6.62
N SER A 84 -1.66 18.00 -7.55
CA SER A 84 -1.43 17.08 -8.68
C SER A 84 -0.91 15.69 -8.27
N ASP A 85 -0.53 15.50 -7.00
CA ASP A 85 -0.02 14.25 -6.46
C ASP A 85 -1.08 13.44 -5.68
N ILE A 86 -2.33 13.90 -5.61
CA ILE A 86 -3.49 13.15 -5.08
C ILE A 86 -4.65 13.26 -6.06
N ALA A 87 -5.30 12.14 -6.38
CA ALA A 87 -6.47 12.14 -7.25
C ALA A 87 -7.54 11.16 -6.77
N VAL A 88 -8.78 11.61 -6.79
CA VAL A 88 -9.97 10.76 -6.78
C VAL A 88 -10.07 10.07 -8.13
N GLN A 89 -10.16 8.74 -8.09
CA GLN A 89 -10.30 7.87 -9.26
C GLN A 89 -11.77 7.58 -9.57
N TRP A 90 -12.56 7.35 -8.53
CA TRP A 90 -13.98 7.01 -8.65
C TRP A 90 -14.75 7.34 -7.36
N CYS A 91 -16.06 7.50 -7.48
CA CYS A 91 -16.98 7.69 -6.38
C CYS A 91 -18.22 6.81 -6.59
N GLN A 92 -18.74 6.24 -5.50
CA GLN A 92 -19.92 5.39 -5.51
C GLN A 92 -20.61 5.49 -4.15
N THR A 93 -21.93 5.62 -4.17
CA THR A 93 -22.77 5.53 -2.97
C THR A 93 -22.81 4.09 -2.49
N VAL A 94 -22.68 3.90 -1.19
CA VAL A 94 -22.66 2.59 -0.54
C VAL A 94 -23.72 2.52 0.56
N PRO A 95 -24.23 1.33 0.92
CA PRO A 95 -25.14 1.18 2.05
C PRO A 95 -24.46 1.54 3.38
N ASP A 96 -25.24 1.95 4.39
CA ASP A 96 -24.76 2.29 5.74
C ASP A 96 -23.99 1.16 6.44
N SER A 97 -24.22 -0.08 6.01
CA SER A 97 -23.49 -1.26 6.50
C SER A 97 -22.05 -1.37 5.99
N PHE A 98 -21.66 -0.58 4.99
CA PHE A 98 -20.31 -0.57 4.44
C PHE A 98 -19.35 0.20 5.34
N HIS A 99 -18.16 -0.36 5.55
CA HIS A 99 -17.06 0.35 6.19
C HIS A 99 -15.75 0.02 5.48
N SER A 100 -15.10 1.03 4.88
CA SER A 100 -13.86 0.87 4.10
C SER A 100 -12.80 -0.02 4.75
N ARG A 101 -12.55 0.12 6.06
CA ARG A 101 -11.63 -0.77 6.79
C ARG A 101 -12.16 -2.17 7.09
N ASN A 102 -13.37 -2.27 7.63
CA ASN A 102 -13.87 -3.49 8.27
C ASN A 102 -14.55 -4.42 7.26
N SER A 103 -15.10 -3.89 6.18
CA SER A 103 -15.65 -4.67 5.07
C SER A 103 -14.56 -5.22 4.15
N ALA A 104 -13.31 -4.75 4.27
CA ALA A 104 -12.20 -5.24 3.46
C ALA A 104 -11.80 -6.67 3.88
N ILE A 105 -11.88 -7.59 2.93
CA ILE A 105 -11.52 -9.00 3.11
C ILE A 105 -10.04 -9.27 2.82
N GLY A 106 -9.34 -8.31 2.21
CA GLY A 106 -7.92 -8.43 1.89
C GLY A 106 -7.32 -7.09 1.49
N ARG A 107 -5.99 -7.07 1.35
CA ARG A 107 -5.21 -5.92 0.88
C ARG A 107 -4.19 -6.40 -0.14
N ARG A 108 -3.93 -5.57 -1.15
CA ARG A 108 -2.88 -5.78 -2.14
C ARG A 108 -1.84 -4.67 -2.05
N TYR A 109 -0.58 -5.06 -2.10
CA TYR A 109 0.57 -4.15 -2.25
C TYR A 109 1.38 -4.54 -3.47
N VAL A 110 1.93 -3.54 -4.16
CA VAL A 110 2.94 -3.73 -5.19
C VAL A 110 4.24 -3.10 -4.71
N TYR A 111 5.35 -3.78 -4.89
CA TYR A 111 6.68 -3.21 -4.72
C TYR A 111 7.42 -3.26 -6.06
N ILE A 112 7.98 -2.13 -6.50
CA ILE A 112 8.82 -2.06 -7.70
C ILE A 112 10.29 -1.88 -7.32
N VAL A 113 11.18 -2.68 -7.92
CA VAL A 113 12.64 -2.59 -7.75
C VAL A 113 13.30 -2.41 -9.09
N LEU A 114 14.14 -1.39 -9.22
CA LEU A 114 15.09 -1.25 -10.32
C LEU A 114 16.34 -2.08 -10.02
N GLU A 115 16.63 -3.06 -10.87
CA GLU A 115 17.92 -3.76 -10.92
C GLU A 115 18.84 -3.05 -11.92
N SER A 116 19.82 -2.32 -11.41
CA SER A 116 20.72 -1.52 -12.25
C SER A 116 22.01 -1.17 -11.51
N PRO A 117 23.18 -1.17 -12.16
CA PRO A 117 24.41 -0.66 -11.53
C PRO A 117 24.33 0.83 -11.17
N VAL A 118 23.39 1.56 -11.76
CA VAL A 118 23.17 3.00 -11.54
C VAL A 118 21.84 3.22 -10.82
N ARG A 119 21.86 4.10 -9.81
CA ARG A 119 20.69 4.51 -9.02
C ARG A 119 19.57 5.11 -9.90
N PRO A 120 18.30 5.04 -9.46
CA PRO A 120 17.19 5.68 -10.17
C PRO A 120 17.35 7.20 -10.26
N SER A 121 16.86 7.79 -11.35
CA SER A 121 16.86 9.25 -11.57
C SER A 121 15.47 9.80 -11.84
N VAL A 122 14.83 9.39 -12.95
CA VAL A 122 13.48 9.82 -13.33
C VAL A 122 12.43 9.25 -12.37
N GLU A 123 12.57 7.97 -12.06
CA GLU A 123 11.75 7.19 -11.14
C GLU A 123 12.25 7.26 -9.68
N SER A 124 13.05 8.28 -9.35
CA SER A 124 13.47 8.56 -7.98
C SER A 124 12.26 8.67 -7.05
N ARG A 125 12.36 8.04 -5.88
CA ARG A 125 11.28 7.90 -4.89
C ARG A 125 10.01 7.21 -5.43
N ARG A 126 10.14 6.37 -6.46
CA ARG A 126 9.05 5.55 -7.02
C ARG A 126 9.43 4.07 -7.15
N VAL A 127 10.70 3.72 -6.93
CA VAL A 127 11.22 2.36 -7.00
C VAL A 127 12.24 2.13 -5.88
N GLY A 128 12.33 0.90 -5.40
CA GLY A 128 13.53 0.43 -4.70
C GLY A 128 14.67 0.20 -5.70
N TRP A 129 15.88 -0.01 -5.20
CA TRP A 129 17.06 -0.17 -6.05
C TRP A 129 17.93 -1.32 -5.57
N SER A 130 18.32 -2.19 -6.50
CA SER A 130 19.38 -3.18 -6.32
C SER A 130 20.47 -2.93 -7.34
N TRP A 131 21.70 -2.72 -6.87
CA TRP A 131 22.87 -2.65 -7.74
C TRP A 131 23.42 -4.03 -8.12
N ARG A 132 22.97 -5.07 -7.41
CA ARG A 132 23.32 -6.47 -7.68
C ARG A 132 22.23 -7.14 -8.51
N PRO A 133 22.58 -8.03 -9.44
CA PRO A 133 21.62 -8.89 -10.12
C PRO A 133 20.80 -9.71 -9.13
N LEU A 134 19.53 -9.92 -9.44
CA LEU A 134 18.61 -10.70 -8.62
C LEU A 134 18.24 -12.02 -9.31
N SER A 135 18.33 -13.12 -8.57
CA SER A 135 17.81 -14.42 -9.01
C SER A 135 16.30 -14.48 -8.79
N GLY A 136 15.54 -14.37 -9.88
CA GLY A 136 14.08 -14.50 -9.84
C GLY A 136 13.62 -15.86 -9.33
N ASP A 137 14.31 -16.94 -9.70
CA ASP A 137 13.97 -18.29 -9.27
C ASP A 137 14.15 -18.45 -7.76
N ALA A 138 15.28 -18.00 -7.21
CA ALA A 138 15.53 -18.05 -5.77
C ALA A 138 14.52 -17.21 -4.98
N MET A 139 14.17 -16.01 -5.49
CA MET A 139 13.16 -15.16 -4.86
C MET A 139 11.76 -15.81 -4.90
N ARG A 140 11.38 -16.45 -6.01
CA ARG A 140 10.10 -17.17 -6.13
C ARG A 140 10.03 -18.38 -5.22
N GLU A 141 11.13 -19.13 -5.07
CA GLU A 141 11.22 -20.23 -4.13
C GLU A 141 11.04 -19.75 -2.69
N ALA A 142 11.74 -18.68 -2.29
CA ALA A 142 11.56 -18.08 -0.96
C ALA A 142 10.14 -17.52 -0.75
N ALA A 143 9.56 -16.93 -1.78
CA ALA A 143 8.21 -16.38 -1.73
C ALA A 143 7.16 -17.46 -1.44
N ALA A 144 7.27 -18.63 -2.08
CA ALA A 144 6.36 -19.75 -1.85
C ALA A 144 6.38 -20.24 -0.39
N LEU A 145 7.52 -20.17 0.28
CA LEU A 145 7.68 -20.56 1.70
C LEU A 145 7.03 -19.56 2.68
N LEU A 146 6.77 -18.33 2.22
CA LEU A 146 6.14 -17.27 3.02
C LEU A 146 4.60 -17.26 2.88
N GLU A 147 4.06 -17.90 1.84
CA GLU A 147 2.62 -18.00 1.62
C GLU A 147 1.96 -18.94 2.66
N GLY A 148 0.71 -18.64 3.01
CA GLY A 148 -0.05 -19.34 4.05
C GLY A 148 -0.24 -18.54 5.33
N GLU A 149 -0.77 -19.22 6.35
CA GLU A 149 -1.02 -18.64 7.67
C GLU A 149 0.18 -18.83 8.58
N HIS A 150 0.81 -17.72 8.97
CA HIS A 150 2.03 -17.73 9.78
C HIS A 150 2.03 -16.65 10.84
N ASP A 151 2.87 -16.86 11.85
CA ASP A 151 3.26 -15.81 12.80
C ASP A 151 4.34 -14.92 12.18
N PHE A 152 3.96 -13.73 11.73
CA PHE A 152 4.86 -12.79 11.06
C PHE A 152 5.58 -11.86 12.06
N SER A 153 5.81 -12.27 13.31
CA SER A 153 6.51 -11.45 14.31
C SER A 153 7.91 -11.02 13.87
N ALA A 154 8.64 -11.86 13.13
CA ALA A 154 9.95 -11.50 12.56
C ALA A 154 9.87 -10.38 11.50
N PHE A 155 8.69 -10.12 10.96
CA PHE A 155 8.41 -9.09 9.95
C PHE A 155 7.60 -7.91 10.52
N ARG A 156 7.51 -7.79 11.84
CA ARG A 156 6.70 -6.79 12.52
C ARG A 156 7.58 -5.64 13.05
N SER A 157 7.16 -4.40 12.82
CA SER A 157 7.73 -3.23 13.51
C SER A 157 7.40 -3.27 15.01
N SER A 158 8.31 -2.81 15.87
CA SER A 158 8.07 -2.67 17.33
C SER A 158 6.89 -1.75 17.64
N GLU A 159 6.62 -0.77 16.79
CA GLU A 159 5.51 0.19 16.90
C GLU A 159 4.17 -0.38 16.39
N CYS A 160 4.13 -1.65 15.96
CA CYS A 160 2.92 -2.22 15.40
C CYS A 160 1.85 -2.43 16.48
N GLN A 161 0.67 -1.83 16.28
CA GLN A 161 -0.48 -1.92 17.19
C GLN A 161 -1.42 -3.10 16.90
N ALA A 162 -1.06 -4.00 15.99
CA ALA A 162 -1.91 -5.15 15.65
C ALA A 162 -2.02 -6.12 16.84
N LEU A 163 -3.24 -6.58 17.13
CA LEU A 163 -3.49 -7.49 18.26
C LEU A 163 -2.78 -8.84 18.11
N THR A 164 -2.75 -9.37 16.88
CA THR A 164 -2.09 -10.64 16.56
C THR A 164 -1.06 -10.45 15.44
N PRO A 165 0.13 -11.07 15.55
CA PRO A 165 1.10 -11.14 14.46
C PRO A 165 0.74 -12.21 13.42
N VAL A 166 -0.26 -13.06 13.69
CA VAL A 166 -0.69 -14.10 12.76
C VAL A 166 -1.47 -13.48 11.60
N LYS A 167 -1.05 -13.76 10.37
CA LYS A 167 -1.68 -13.28 9.13
C LYS A 167 -1.72 -14.40 8.11
N HIS A 168 -2.65 -14.30 7.17
CA HIS A 168 -2.74 -15.20 6.04
C HIS A 168 -2.26 -14.45 4.79
N LEU A 169 -1.01 -14.71 4.39
CA LEU A 169 -0.42 -14.20 3.17
C LEU A 169 -0.82 -15.15 2.03
N ARG A 170 -1.76 -14.71 1.20
CA ARG A 170 -2.40 -15.55 0.19
C ARG A 170 -1.50 -15.78 -1.01
N ARG A 171 -0.76 -14.75 -1.41
CA ARG A 171 0.06 -14.78 -2.62
C ARG A 171 1.19 -13.77 -2.57
N ILE A 172 2.34 -14.17 -3.06
CA ILE A 172 3.43 -13.30 -3.49
C ILE A 172 3.71 -13.62 -4.97
N HIS A 173 3.46 -12.66 -5.86
CA HIS A 173 3.82 -12.79 -7.27
C HIS A 173 5.08 -11.97 -7.57
N ILE A 174 6.05 -12.57 -8.28
CA ILE A 174 7.31 -11.90 -8.63
C ILE A 174 7.55 -12.06 -10.13
N GLU A 175 7.56 -10.94 -10.83
CA GLU A 175 7.82 -10.85 -12.26
C GLU A 175 8.93 -9.84 -12.56
N GLN A 176 9.60 -10.04 -13.70
CA GLN A 176 10.63 -9.14 -14.20
C GLN A 176 10.23 -8.63 -15.58
N ARG A 177 10.34 -7.32 -15.78
CA ARG A 177 10.19 -6.68 -17.08
C ARG A 177 11.37 -5.76 -17.34
N GLY A 178 12.29 -6.22 -18.18
CA GLY A 178 13.57 -5.54 -18.39
C GLY A 178 14.34 -5.41 -17.09
N ALA A 179 14.71 -4.19 -16.73
CA ALA A 179 15.44 -3.90 -15.48
C ALA A 179 14.55 -3.79 -14.23
N TYR A 180 13.22 -3.88 -14.38
CA TYR A 180 12.29 -3.70 -13.28
C TYR A 180 11.75 -5.04 -12.79
N TRP A 181 11.78 -5.22 -11.47
CA TRP A 181 11.11 -6.30 -10.78
C TRP A 181 9.85 -5.78 -10.12
N ARG A 182 8.75 -6.51 -10.30
CA ARG A 182 7.46 -6.24 -9.68
C ARG A 182 7.11 -7.37 -8.73
N PHE A 183 6.84 -6.99 -7.49
CA PHE A 183 6.46 -7.88 -6.41
C PHE A 183 5.03 -7.54 -5.99
N GLU A 184 4.09 -8.47 -6.09
CA GLU A 184 2.73 -8.27 -5.64
C GLU A 184 2.45 -9.11 -4.41
N PHE A 185 1.92 -8.50 -3.36
CA PHE A 185 1.58 -9.15 -2.11
C PHE A 185 0.08 -9.07 -1.88
N GLU A 186 -0.56 -10.21 -1.64
CA GLU A 186 -1.96 -10.28 -1.23
C GLU A 186 -2.09 -10.98 0.13
N ALA A 187 -2.74 -10.32 1.09
CA ALA A 187 -3.03 -10.92 2.39
C ALA A 187 -4.38 -10.47 2.94
N ASN A 188 -4.89 -11.17 3.95
CA ASN A 188 -6.06 -10.72 4.72
C ASN A 188 -5.78 -9.36 5.42
N ALA A 189 -4.58 -9.19 5.95
CA ALA A 189 -4.06 -7.95 6.51
C ALA A 189 -2.52 -7.98 6.55
N PHE A 190 -1.90 -6.82 6.74
CA PHE A 190 -0.45 -6.69 6.90
C PHE A 190 -0.12 -6.03 8.25
N LEU A 191 1.01 -6.40 8.83
CA LEU A 191 1.57 -5.73 10.01
C LEU A 191 2.32 -4.45 9.58
N HIS A 192 2.57 -3.56 10.54
CA HIS A 192 3.37 -2.35 10.29
C HIS A 192 4.77 -2.75 9.79
N HIS A 193 5.19 -2.19 8.65
CA HIS A 193 6.40 -2.52 7.88
C HIS A 193 6.50 -3.95 7.32
N MET A 194 5.46 -4.78 7.39
CA MET A 194 5.52 -6.19 6.98
C MET A 194 6.03 -6.39 5.55
N VAL A 195 5.44 -5.71 4.58
CA VAL A 195 5.84 -5.84 3.17
C VAL A 195 7.29 -5.43 2.97
N ARG A 196 7.75 -4.34 3.58
CA ARG A 196 9.14 -3.87 3.46
C ARG A 196 10.15 -4.79 4.15
N ASN A 197 9.75 -5.46 5.23
CA ASN A 197 10.57 -6.47 5.89
C ASN A 197 10.66 -7.76 5.05
N LEU A 198 9.55 -8.20 4.45
CA LEU A 198 9.52 -9.31 3.50
C LEU A 198 10.42 -9.00 2.29
N MET A 199 10.29 -7.80 1.72
CA MET A 199 11.15 -7.32 0.64
C MET A 199 12.63 -7.38 1.00
N GLY A 200 13.03 -6.93 2.20
CA GLY A 200 14.42 -7.02 2.63
C GLY A 200 14.96 -8.46 2.58
N CYS A 201 14.14 -9.43 3.01
CA CYS A 201 14.52 -10.84 2.99
C CYS A 201 14.55 -11.42 1.56
N LEU A 202 13.56 -11.08 0.72
CA LEU A 202 13.53 -11.49 -0.67
C LEU A 202 14.74 -10.93 -1.44
N ILE A 203 15.14 -9.69 -1.20
CA ILE A 203 16.35 -9.10 -1.81
C ILE A 203 17.63 -9.78 -1.29
N ALA A 204 17.70 -10.13 -0.01
CA ALA A 204 18.83 -10.90 0.52
C ALA A 204 18.98 -12.28 -0.17
N VAL A 205 17.86 -12.95 -0.44
CA VAL A 205 17.84 -14.20 -1.22
C VAL A 205 18.17 -13.95 -2.69
N GLY A 206 17.55 -12.96 -3.32
CA GLY A 206 17.74 -12.64 -4.73
C GLY A 206 19.20 -12.28 -5.07
N THR A 207 19.89 -11.59 -4.16
CA THR A 207 21.32 -11.25 -4.32
C THR A 207 22.27 -12.41 -3.98
N GLY A 208 21.76 -13.58 -3.57
CA GLY A 208 22.55 -14.74 -3.16
C GLY A 208 23.20 -14.63 -1.78
N SER A 209 22.84 -13.60 -0.99
CA SER A 209 23.37 -13.42 0.37
C SER A 209 22.79 -14.43 1.36
N GLN A 210 21.62 -14.99 1.05
CA GLN A 210 20.93 -16.04 1.79
C GLN A 210 20.34 -17.08 0.83
N ALA A 211 20.22 -18.33 1.28
CA ALA A 211 19.49 -19.36 0.54
C ALA A 211 17.96 -19.16 0.70
N PRO A 212 17.12 -19.63 -0.24
CA PRO A 212 15.67 -19.50 -0.14
C PRO A 212 15.08 -19.98 1.20
N GLN A 213 15.52 -21.15 1.69
CA GLN A 213 15.07 -21.78 2.94
C GLN A 213 15.39 -20.94 4.20
N TRP A 214 16.23 -19.92 4.08
CA TRP A 214 16.50 -19.03 5.20
C TRP A 214 15.24 -18.29 5.66
N VAL A 215 14.30 -17.96 4.77
CA VAL A 215 13.08 -17.25 5.16
C VAL A 215 12.18 -18.06 6.10
N GLU A 216 12.18 -19.39 6.00
CA GLU A 216 11.49 -20.27 6.96
C GLU A 216 12.14 -20.18 8.35
N LYS A 217 13.47 -20.10 8.40
CA LYS A 217 14.19 -19.93 9.68
C LYS A 217 13.86 -18.58 10.31
N VAL A 218 13.72 -17.53 9.49
CA VAL A 218 13.29 -16.20 9.95
C VAL A 218 11.86 -16.26 10.50
N LEU A 219 10.92 -16.88 9.76
CA LEU A 219 9.54 -17.09 10.22
C LEU A 219 9.48 -17.87 11.54
N ALA A 220 10.13 -19.04 11.59
CA ALA A 220 10.14 -19.91 12.76
C ALA A 220 10.80 -19.24 13.97
N GLY A 221 11.82 -18.40 13.74
CA GLY A 221 12.53 -17.69 14.79
C GLY A 221 11.74 -16.55 15.43
N LYS A 222 10.69 -16.03 14.77
CA LYS A 222 9.74 -15.02 15.29
C LYS A 222 10.37 -13.72 15.83
N LYS A 223 11.66 -13.49 15.61
CA LYS A 223 12.40 -12.32 16.09
C LYS A 223 12.86 -11.45 14.94
N ARG A 224 12.64 -10.14 15.06
CA ARG A 224 12.99 -9.15 14.03
C ARG A 224 14.48 -9.12 13.71
N GLU A 225 15.33 -9.45 14.68
CA GLU A 225 16.79 -9.50 14.52
C GLU A 225 17.27 -10.57 13.52
N PHE A 226 16.47 -11.61 13.27
CA PHE A 226 16.79 -12.63 12.28
C PHE A 226 16.43 -12.21 10.85
N ALA A 227 15.53 -11.25 10.69
CA ALA A 227 15.13 -10.76 9.38
C ALA A 227 16.11 -9.71 8.85
N ALA A 228 16.23 -9.61 7.53
CA ALA A 228 17.02 -8.58 6.88
C ALA A 228 16.57 -7.15 7.30
N PRO A 229 17.42 -6.12 7.13
CA PRO A 229 17.02 -4.74 7.31
C PRO A 229 15.77 -4.39 6.51
N THR A 230 14.94 -3.49 7.04
CA THR A 230 13.72 -3.02 6.36
C THR A 230 14.09 -2.38 5.04
N PHE A 231 13.47 -2.83 3.94
CA PHE A 231 13.74 -2.24 2.63
C PHE A 231 13.15 -0.83 2.51
N ALA A 232 13.59 -0.07 1.50
CA ALA A 232 13.16 1.30 1.27
C ALA A 232 11.61 1.42 1.15
N ALA A 233 11.06 2.61 1.39
CA ALA A 233 9.62 2.84 1.21
C ALA A 233 9.29 3.25 -0.24
N ASP A 234 10.26 3.83 -0.95
CA ASP A 234 10.17 4.45 -2.26
C ASP A 234 9.50 3.59 -3.34
N GLY A 235 9.66 2.26 -3.27
CA GLY A 235 9.07 1.34 -4.25
C GLY A 235 7.70 0.77 -3.85
N LEU A 236 7.17 1.12 -2.67
CA LEU A 236 5.95 0.50 -2.14
C LEU A 236 4.69 1.28 -2.53
N TYR A 237 3.74 0.56 -3.12
CA TYR A 237 2.44 1.04 -3.52
C TYR A 237 1.34 0.23 -2.83
N PHE A 238 0.42 0.90 -2.14
CA PHE A 238 -0.84 0.28 -1.76
C PHE A 238 -1.72 0.16 -3.01
N ALA A 239 -1.81 -1.05 -3.55
CA ALA A 239 -2.61 -1.32 -4.74
C ALA A 239 -4.10 -1.17 -4.45
N GLY A 240 -4.52 -1.53 -3.23
CA GLY A 240 -5.87 -1.27 -2.75
C GLY A 240 -6.40 -2.41 -1.86
N PRO A 241 -7.54 -2.18 -1.20
CA PRO A 241 -8.27 -3.24 -0.51
C PRO A 241 -9.00 -4.15 -1.49
N GLN A 242 -9.30 -5.36 -1.02
CA GLN A 242 -10.25 -6.26 -1.66
C GLN A 242 -11.53 -6.29 -0.83
N TYR A 243 -12.67 -6.22 -1.53
CA TYR A 243 -13.99 -6.27 -0.94
C TYR A 243 -14.80 -7.40 -1.56
N ASP A 244 -15.80 -7.87 -0.83
CA ASP A 244 -16.82 -8.78 -1.38
C ASP A 244 -17.51 -8.15 -2.61
N PRO A 245 -17.69 -8.88 -3.72
CA PRO A 245 -18.35 -8.37 -4.92
C PRO A 245 -19.73 -7.75 -4.68
N LYS A 246 -20.44 -8.14 -3.61
CA LYS A 246 -21.76 -7.58 -3.27
C LYS A 246 -21.76 -6.06 -3.07
N TRP A 247 -20.61 -5.46 -2.74
CA TRP A 247 -20.50 -4.02 -2.58
C TRP A 247 -20.46 -3.28 -3.92
N GLY A 248 -20.22 -3.99 -5.02
CA GLY A 248 -20.20 -3.42 -6.37
C GLY A 248 -19.14 -2.36 -6.59
N LEU A 249 -18.06 -2.35 -5.81
CA LEU A 249 -17.01 -1.33 -5.89
C LEU A 249 -16.04 -1.61 -7.05
N PRO A 250 -15.53 -0.56 -7.73
CA PRO A 250 -14.51 -0.72 -8.76
C PRO A 250 -13.25 -1.40 -8.21
N GLN A 251 -12.88 -2.55 -8.81
CA GLN A 251 -11.68 -3.30 -8.43
C GLN A 251 -10.43 -2.85 -9.20
N GLU A 252 -10.63 -2.29 -10.39
CA GLU A 252 -9.59 -1.83 -11.29
C GLU A 252 -9.69 -0.32 -11.53
N VAL A 253 -8.53 0.32 -11.66
CA VAL A 253 -8.37 1.75 -12.00
C VAL A 253 -7.18 1.89 -12.93
N ALA A 254 -7.16 2.92 -13.79
CA ALA A 254 -6.07 3.13 -14.75
C ALA A 254 -4.68 3.16 -14.07
N ALA A 255 -4.59 3.67 -12.84
CA ALA A 255 -3.35 3.70 -12.06
C ALA A 255 -2.74 2.31 -11.78
N LEU A 256 -3.55 1.24 -11.73
CA LEU A 256 -3.06 -0.13 -11.52
C LEU A 256 -2.28 -0.67 -12.72
N SER A 257 -2.58 -0.17 -13.93
CA SER A 257 -1.92 -0.58 -15.17
C SER A 257 -0.65 0.22 -15.48
N TRP A 258 -0.34 1.25 -14.70
CA TRP A 258 0.81 2.13 -14.95
C TRP A 258 2.15 1.50 -14.58
N LEU A 259 2.16 0.65 -13.54
CA LEU A 259 3.41 0.04 -13.07
C LEU A 259 3.94 -0.97 -14.10
N PRO A 260 5.28 -1.05 -14.26
CA PRO A 260 5.92 -1.90 -15.26
C PRO A 260 5.59 -3.38 -15.09
#